data_AF-A0A2X1Q8E9-F1
#
_entry.id   AF-A0A2X1Q8E9-F1
#
_cell.length_a   1.000
_cell.length_b   1.000
_cell.length_c   1.000
_cell.angle_alpha   90.00
_cell.angle_beta   90.00
_cell.angle_gamma   90.00
#
_symmetry.space_group_name_H-M   'P 1'
#
loop_
_entity.id
_entity.type
_entity.pdbx_description
1 polymer ?
#
loop_
_entity_poly.entity_id
_entity_poly.type
_entity_poly.pdbx_seq_one_letter_code
_entity_poly.pdbx_strand_id
1 'polypeptide(L)'
;MKRFSLAILALVVATGAQAASEKVEMNLVTSQGVGQSIGSVTITETDKGLEFSPDLKALPPGEHGFHIHCQRKLPASHQRWQSQRRGIRRRAS
;
A
#
# COMPACT_ATOMS: atom_id res chain seq x y z
N MET A 1 3.37 -32.50 -43.27
CA MET A 1 4.19 -32.64 -42.03
C MET A 1 4.90 -31.36 -41.57
N LYS A 2 5.20 -30.34 -42.40
CA LYS A 2 5.93 -29.12 -41.99
C LYS A 2 5.08 -27.91 -41.56
N ARG A 3 3.76 -27.97 -41.74
CA ARG A 3 2.82 -26.87 -41.45
C ARG A 3 2.24 -26.95 -40.03
N PHE A 4 2.23 -28.15 -39.45
CA PHE A 4 1.77 -28.40 -38.09
C PHE A 4 2.79 -27.94 -37.04
N SER A 5 4.09 -27.89 -37.39
CA SER A 5 5.16 -27.43 -36.49
C SER A 5 5.08 -25.93 -36.16
N LEU A 6 4.53 -25.12 -37.07
CA LEU A 6 4.34 -23.68 -36.86
C LEU A 6 3.16 -23.36 -35.92
N ALA A 7 2.15 -24.22 -35.87
CA ALA A 7 0.98 -24.03 -35.02
C ALA A 7 1.28 -24.29 -33.52
N ILE A 8 2.21 -25.21 -33.23
CA ILE A 8 2.59 -25.56 -31.85
C ILE A 8 3.45 -24.46 -31.21
N LEU A 9 4.24 -23.72 -32.00
CA LEU A 9 5.08 -22.63 -31.49
C LEU A 9 4.27 -21.36 -31.14
N ALA A 10 3.08 -21.18 -31.72
CA ALA A 10 2.21 -20.05 -31.44
C ALA A 10 1.37 -20.20 -30.14
N LEU A 11 1.25 -21.42 -29.59
CA LEU A 11 0.36 -21.69 -28.45
C LEU A 11 1.02 -21.43 -27.08
N VAL A 12 2.29 -21.02 -27.03
CA VAL A 12 3.09 -20.93 -25.78
C VAL A 12 3.09 -19.54 -25.12
N VAL A 13 2.35 -18.55 -25.64
CA VAL A 13 2.39 -17.16 -25.11
C VAL A 13 1.10 -16.74 -24.39
N ALA A 14 0.37 -17.68 -23.79
CA ALA A 14 -0.69 -17.36 -22.83
C ALA A 14 -0.13 -17.34 -21.39
N THR A 15 0.80 -16.43 -21.11
CA THR A 15 1.19 -16.14 -19.72
C THR A 15 0.05 -15.39 -19.05
N GLY A 16 -0.62 -16.05 -18.09
CA GLY A 16 -1.81 -15.53 -17.42
C GLY A 16 -1.59 -14.17 -16.74
N ALA A 17 -2.67 -13.39 -16.66
CA ALA A 17 -2.72 -12.20 -15.83
C ALA A 17 -2.54 -12.62 -14.36
N GLN A 18 -1.39 -12.29 -13.77
CA GLN A 18 -1.17 -12.46 -12.34
C GLN A 18 -1.79 -11.25 -11.65
N ALA A 19 -2.81 -11.47 -10.80
CA ALA A 19 -3.33 -10.43 -9.94
C ALA A 19 -2.21 -9.96 -8.99
N ALA A 20 -1.91 -8.66 -8.99
CA ALA A 20 -0.92 -8.13 -8.08
C ALA A 20 -1.49 -8.14 -6.66
N SER A 21 -0.68 -8.62 -5.71
CA SER A 21 -1.00 -8.63 -4.30
C SER A 21 0.15 -8.02 -3.52
N GLU A 22 -0.17 -7.09 -2.62
CA GLU A 22 0.79 -6.42 -1.75
C GLU A 22 0.40 -6.63 -0.29
N LYS A 23 1.37 -6.96 0.57
CA LYS A 23 1.13 -7.14 2.01
C LYS A 23 1.77 -5.99 2.78
N VAL A 24 0.95 -5.20 3.46
CA VAL A 24 1.38 -4.01 4.20
C VAL A 24 1.34 -4.28 5.70
N GLU A 25 2.47 -4.14 6.38
CA GLU A 25 2.53 -4.23 7.84
C GLU A 25 1.91 -3.00 8.50
N MET A 26 1.10 -3.24 9.54
CA MET A 26 0.40 -2.22 10.30
C MET A 26 0.97 -2.12 11.71
N ASN A 27 1.28 -0.90 12.13
CA ASN A 27 1.79 -0.60 13.47
C ASN A 27 0.83 0.34 14.20
N LEU A 28 0.75 0.22 15.53
CA LEU A 28 0.14 1.27 16.35
C LEU A 28 0.95 2.55 16.26
N VAL A 29 0.28 3.69 16.29
CA VAL A 29 0.91 5.01 16.19
C VAL A 29 0.38 5.88 17.32
N THR A 30 1.28 6.50 18.05
CA THR A 30 0.96 7.46 19.11
C THR A 30 1.62 8.80 18.80
N SER A 31 1.40 9.82 19.64
CA SER A 31 2.10 11.10 19.50
C SER A 31 3.62 10.99 19.68
N GLN A 32 4.07 9.92 20.31
CA GLN A 32 5.47 9.58 20.54
C GLN A 32 6.12 8.88 19.34
N GLY A 33 5.35 8.38 18.37
CA GLY A 33 5.84 7.77 17.14
C GLY A 33 5.21 6.41 16.82
N VAL A 34 5.97 5.56 16.13
CA VAL A 34 5.55 4.21 15.73
C VAL A 34 5.76 3.25 16.89
N GLY A 35 4.70 2.56 17.29
CA GLY A 35 4.68 1.53 18.32
C GLY A 35 4.74 0.12 17.73
N GLN A 36 4.15 -0.83 18.45
CA GLN A 36 4.17 -2.25 18.07
C GLN A 36 3.41 -2.55 16.77
N SER A 37 3.87 -3.59 16.07
CA SER A 37 3.13 -4.21 14.98
C SER A 37 1.86 -4.89 15.50
N ILE A 38 0.76 -4.68 14.78
CA ILE A 38 -0.56 -5.24 15.10
C ILE A 38 -1.08 -6.17 14.00
N GLY A 39 -0.25 -6.51 13.03
CA GLY A 39 -0.60 -7.40 11.93
C GLY A 39 -0.41 -6.73 10.58
N SER A 40 -1.23 -7.11 9.61
CA SER A 40 -1.06 -6.65 8.23
C SER A 40 -2.37 -6.50 7.50
N VAL A 41 -2.36 -5.69 6.45
CA VAL A 41 -3.42 -5.65 5.45
C VAL A 41 -2.89 -6.18 4.14
N THR A 42 -3.55 -7.19 3.59
CA THR A 42 -3.29 -7.65 2.22
C THR A 42 -4.15 -6.84 1.26
N ILE A 43 -3.53 -6.28 0.24
CA ILE A 43 -4.17 -5.51 -0.82
C ILE A 43 -4.09 -6.35 -2.09
N THR A 44 -5.25 -6.66 -2.68
CA THR A 44 -5.32 -7.48 -3.88
C THR A 44 -6.06 -6.73 -4.99
N GLU A 45 -5.48 -6.69 -6.18
CA GLU A 45 -6.16 -6.18 -7.37
C GLU A 45 -7.22 -7.18 -7.83
N THR A 46 -8.44 -6.70 -8.03
CA THR A 46 -9.57 -7.46 -8.55
C THR A 46 -10.22 -6.70 -9.71
N ASP A 47 -11.06 -7.38 -10.50
CA ASP A 47 -11.82 -6.74 -11.58
C ASP A 47 -12.77 -5.62 -11.09
N LYS A 48 -13.03 -5.54 -9.78
CA LYS A 48 -13.90 -4.54 -9.15
C LYS A 48 -13.14 -3.44 -8.40
N GLY A 49 -11.81 -3.44 -8.49
CA GLY A 49 -10.93 -2.52 -7.75
C GLY A 49 -10.06 -3.24 -6.72
N LEU A 50 -9.59 -2.49 -5.72
CA LEU A 50 -8.71 -3.04 -4.67
C LEU A 50 -9.54 -3.64 -3.54
N GLU A 51 -9.24 -4.91 -3.22
CA GLU A 51 -9.72 -5.56 -2.00
C GLU A 51 -8.68 -5.37 -0.89
N PHE A 52 -9.14 -4.93 0.28
CA PHE A 52 -8.32 -4.78 1.48
C PHE A 52 -8.75 -5.83 2.50
N SER A 53 -7.87 -6.77 2.81
CA SER A 53 -8.11 -7.85 3.76
C SER A 53 -7.25 -7.66 5.02
N PRO A 54 -7.79 -7.00 6.08
CA PRO A 54 -7.07 -6.76 7.31
C PRO A 54 -7.01 -8.02 8.19
N ASP A 55 -5.81 -8.38 8.63
CA ASP A 55 -5.54 -9.33 9.70
C ASP A 55 -4.88 -8.57 10.85
N LEU A 56 -5.72 -7.91 11.67
CA LEU A 56 -5.30 -6.99 12.71
C LEU A 56 -5.79 -7.42 14.10
N LYS A 57 -4.96 -7.18 15.11
CA LYS A 57 -5.24 -7.45 16.52
C LYS A 57 -5.02 -6.21 17.39
N ALA A 58 -5.41 -6.30 18.66
CA ALA A 58 -5.17 -5.24 19.65
C ALA A 58 -5.79 -3.87 19.31
N LEU A 59 -6.86 -3.86 18.52
CA LEU A 59 -7.73 -2.69 18.34
C LEU A 59 -8.92 -2.79 19.30
N PRO A 60 -9.45 -1.66 19.81
CA PRO A 60 -10.73 -1.64 20.51
C PRO A 60 -11.81 -2.31 19.65
N PRO A 61 -12.80 -3.00 20.25
CA PRO A 61 -13.91 -3.52 19.48
C PRO A 61 -14.75 -2.38 18.89
N GLY A 62 -15.16 -2.51 17.63
CA GLY A 62 -16.02 -1.55 16.94
C GLY A 62 -15.53 -1.21 15.52
N GLU A 63 -16.31 -0.38 14.83
CA GLU A 63 -15.93 0.14 13.51
C GLU A 63 -14.81 1.17 13.60
N HIS A 64 -13.89 1.14 12.64
CA HIS A 64 -12.76 2.07 12.55
C HIS A 64 -12.74 2.69 11.15
N GLY A 65 -12.47 3.99 11.07
CA GLY A 65 -12.24 4.65 9.78
C GLY A 65 -11.00 4.10 9.08
N PHE A 66 -11.12 3.84 7.78
CA PHE A 66 -10.02 3.30 6.95
C PHE A 66 -9.75 4.25 5.79
N HIS A 67 -8.54 4.83 5.75
CA HIS A 67 -8.17 5.86 4.78
C HIS A 67 -6.74 5.68 4.28
N ILE A 68 -6.51 6.02 3.02
CA ILE A 68 -5.18 6.08 2.42
C ILE A 68 -4.68 7.53 2.51
N HIS A 69 -3.53 7.73 3.15
CA HIS A 69 -2.89 9.03 3.23
C HIS A 69 -1.86 9.22 2.10
N CYS A 70 -1.90 10.38 1.44
CA CYS A 70 -0.98 10.72 0.34
C CYS A 70 0.50 10.86 0.78
N GLN A 71 0.79 10.99 2.08
CA GLN A 71 2.16 11.06 2.60
C GLN A 71 2.45 9.91 3.57
N ARG A 72 3.49 9.13 3.27
CA ARG A 72 3.93 7.93 4.02
C ARG A 72 4.62 8.23 5.37
N LYS A 73 4.75 9.49 5.76
CA LYS A 73 5.46 9.82 7.00
C LYS A 73 4.52 9.74 8.19
N LEU A 74 4.48 8.57 8.80
CA LEU A 74 4.13 8.42 10.21
C LEU A 74 4.97 9.43 11.01
N PRO A 75 4.37 10.29 11.85
CA PRO A 75 5.11 11.37 12.47
C PRO A 75 6.13 10.82 13.47
N ALA A 76 7.39 10.76 13.06
CA ALA A 76 8.48 11.07 13.97
C ALA A 76 8.45 12.58 14.19
N SER A 77 7.74 13.00 15.23
CA SER A 77 7.63 14.38 15.76
C SER A 77 6.89 15.41 14.90
N HIS A 78 6.11 16.23 15.61
CA HIS A 78 5.39 17.43 15.17
C HIS A 78 6.30 18.51 14.50
N GLN A 79 7.62 18.34 14.48
CA GLN A 79 8.56 19.40 14.07
C GLN A 79 8.77 19.54 12.55
N ARG A 80 8.50 18.50 11.75
CA ARG A 80 8.83 18.55 10.30
C ARG A 80 7.87 19.42 9.48
N TRP A 81 6.62 19.59 9.93
CA TRP A 81 5.63 20.43 9.21
C TRP A 81 5.91 21.94 9.32
N GLN A 82 6.52 22.41 10.41
CA GLN A 82 6.83 23.85 10.56
C GLN A 82 8.04 24.30 9.73
N SER A 83 9.02 23.43 9.47
CA SER A 83 10.22 23.82 8.70
C SER A 83 9.91 23.98 7.21
N GLN A 84 9.01 23.17 6.64
CA GLN A 84 8.61 23.30 5.23
C GLN A 84 7.80 24.57 4.93
N ARG A 85 6.96 25.06 5.86
CA ARG A 85 6.28 26.36 5.67
C ARG A 85 7.23 27.55 5.77
N ARG A 86 8.28 27.48 6.60
CA ARG A 86 9.29 28.54 6.70
C ARG A 86 10.21 28.62 5.48
N GLY A 87 10.47 27.50 4.80
CA GLY A 87 11.25 27.46 3.56
C GLY A 87 10.54 28.14 2.38
N ILE A 88 9.22 28.01 2.27
CA ILE A 88 8.43 28.63 1.18
C ILE A 88 8.39 30.16 1.33
N ARG A 89 8.24 30.70 2.56
CA ARG A 89 8.24 32.16 2.76
C ARG A 89 9.59 32.84 2.45
N ARG A 90 10.72 32.13 2.55
CA ARG A 90 12.05 32.71 2.29
C ARG A 90 12.44 32.79 0.81
N ARG A 91 11.67 32.17 -0.09
CA ARG A 91 11.91 32.23 -1.54
C ARG A 91 11.02 33.26 -2.25
N ALA A 92 10.16 33.94 -1.48
CA ALA A 92 9.25 34.99 -1.94
C ALA A 92 9.61 36.38 -1.34
N SER A 93 10.89 36.60 -1.01
CA SER A 93 11.44 37.88 -0.56
C SER A 93 12.77 38.14 -1.25
#